data_AF-A0A0M3JIK2-F1
#
_entry.id   AF-A0A0M3JIK2-F1
#
_cell.length_a   1.000
_cell.length_b   1.000
_cell.length_c   1.000
_cell.angle_alpha   90.00
_cell.angle_beta   90.00
_cell.angle_gamma   90.00
#
_symmetry.space_group_name_H-M   'P 1'
#
loop_
_entity.id
_entity.type
_entity.pdbx_description
1 polymer ?
#
loop_
_entity_poly.entity_id
_entity_poly.type
_entity_poly.pdbx_seq_one_letter_code
_entity_poly.pdbx_strand_id
1 'polypeptide(L)' 'DVEVQVQRQGTDAASRLSKVIFVQYCPDEAPVRRRMLYASSVRALKASLGLESLMQVQASDLSDIDEKAIKHELMAHQRI' A
#
# COMPACT_ATOMS: atom_id res chain seq x y z
N ASP A 1 15.32 10.93 -5.75
CA ASP A 1 15.31 10.97 -4.27
C ASP A 1 14.21 11.89 -3.75
N VAL A 2 13.21 11.33 -3.07
CA VAL A 2 12.24 12.13 -2.30
C VAL A 2 12.29 11.63 -0.85
N GLU A 3 13.23 12.19 -0.10
CA GLU A 3 13.33 12.07 1.35
C GLU A 3 12.21 12.92 1.97
N VAL A 4 11.16 12.27 2.46
CA VAL A 4 10.10 12.96 3.20
C VAL A 4 10.41 12.81 4.69
N GLN A 5 10.93 13.88 5.29
CA GLN A 5 11.19 13.94 6.73
C GLN A 5 9.87 14.08 7.51
N VAL A 6 9.59 13.12 8.39
CA VAL A 6 8.44 13.15 9.30
C VAL A 6 8.94 13.52 10.69
N GLN A 7 8.68 14.77 11.11
CA GLN A 7 8.95 15.21 12.47
C GLN A 7 7.75 14.83 13.37
N ARG A 8 7.98 13.97 14.37
CA ARG A 8 7.02 13.75 15.47
C ARG A 8 7.48 14.51 16.72
N GLN A 9 6.54 15.04 17.49
CA GLN A 9 6.83 15.72 18.76
C GLN A 9 7.51 14.76 19.73
N GLY A 10 8.76 15.06 20.08
CA GLY A 10 9.52 14.35 21.12
C GLY A 10 10.96 14.00 20.78
N THR A 11 11.37 14.03 19.51
CA THR A 11 12.76 13.76 19.11
C THR A 11 13.17 14.60 17.90
N ASP A 12 14.33 15.27 17.98
CA ASP A 12 14.91 16.12 16.93
C ASP A 12 15.54 15.35 15.75
N ALA A 13 15.49 14.01 15.77
CA ALA A 13 16.00 13.18 14.68
C ALA A 13 14.89 12.80 13.69
N ALA A 14 15.18 12.90 12.39
CA ALA A 14 14.32 12.40 11.33
C ALA A 14 14.12 10.88 11.50
N SER A 15 12.97 10.47 12.04
CA SER A 15 12.66 9.07 12.28
C SER A 15 12.19 8.42 10.99
N ARG A 16 12.97 7.46 10.48
CA ARG A 16 12.61 6.70 9.29
C ARG A 16 11.53 5.69 9.65
N LEU A 17 10.28 6.00 9.30
CA LEU A 17 9.18 5.08 9.52
C LEU A 17 9.17 4.01 8.42
N SER A 18 9.35 2.75 8.81
CA SER A 18 9.11 1.61 7.94
C SER A 18 7.73 1.04 8.26
N LYS A 19 6.82 1.07 7.28
CA LYS A 19 5.48 0.47 7.39
C LYS A 19 5.26 -0.42 6.19
N VAL A 20 4.75 -1.63 6.43
CA VAL A 20 4.44 -2.59 5.38
C VAL A 20 3.08 -2.23 4.78
N ILE A 21 3.00 -2.19 3.45
CA ILE A 21 1.77 -1.96 2.70
C ILE A 21 1.53 -3.15 1.77
N PHE A 22 0.27 -3.46 1.51
CA PHE A 22 -0.12 -4.50 0.58
C PHE A 22 -0.63 -3.87 -0.71
N VAL A 23 0.14 -4.02 -1.80
CA VAL A 23 -0.24 -3.48 -3.12
C VAL A 23 -0.85 -4.62 -3.95
N GLN A 24 -2.11 -4.46 -4.31
CA GLN A 24 -2.85 -5.32 -5.22
C GLN A 24 -2.84 -4.69 -6.61
N TYR A 25 -2.07 -5.27 -7.52
CA TYR A 25 -2.02 -4.81 -8.91
C TYR A 25 -2.80 -5.77 -9.81
N CYS A 26 -3.76 -5.25 -10.55
CA CYS A 26 -4.72 -6.03 -11.31
C CYS A 26 -5.02 -5.38 -12.68
N PRO A 27 -4.15 -5.60 -13.70
CA PRO A 27 -4.26 -4.88 -14.96
C PRO A 27 -5.53 -5.22 -15.74
N ASP A 28 -6.13 -4.20 -16.36
CA ASP A 28 -7.34 -4.35 -17.17
C ASP A 28 -7.11 -5.04 -18.51
N GLU A 29 -5.86 -5.17 -18.95
CA GLU A 29 -5.48 -5.93 -20.14
C GLU A 29 -5.39 -7.44 -19.86
N ALA A 30 -5.36 -7.86 -18.58
CA ALA A 30 -5.29 -9.28 -18.22
C ALA A 30 -6.61 -10.01 -18.55
N PRO A 31 -6.53 -11.29 -18.97
CA PRO A 31 -7.72 -12.07 -19.30
C PRO A 31 -8.66 -12.21 -18.09
N VAL A 32 -9.96 -12.02 -18.33
CA VAL A 32 -11.01 -11.92 -17.30
C VAL A 32 -10.94 -13.05 -16.26
N ARG A 33 -10.72 -14.30 -16.69
CA ARG A 33 -10.60 -15.45 -15.78
C ARG A 33 -9.46 -15.29 -14.77
N ARG A 34 -8.28 -14.81 -15.21
CA ARG A 34 -7.13 -14.61 -14.31
C ARG A 34 -7.38 -13.44 -13.37
N ARG A 35 -7.98 -12.36 -13.88
CA ARG A 35 -8.37 -11.19 -13.08
C ARG A 35 -9.28 -11.60 -11.92
N MET A 36 -10.31 -12.37 -12.24
CA MET A 36 -11.29 -12.85 -11.27
C MET A 36 -10.65 -13.78 -10.23
N LEU A 37 -9.81 -14.72 -10.65
CA LEU A 37 -9.11 -15.63 -9.75
C LEU A 37 -8.13 -14.91 -8.83
N TYR A 38 -7.34 -13.96 -9.36
CA TYR A 38 -6.42 -13.15 -8.58
C TYR A 38 -7.18 -12.33 -7.53
N ALA A 39 -8.19 -11.55 -7.97
CA ALA A 39 -9.01 -10.73 -7.08
C ALA A 39 -9.70 -11.56 -5.97
N SER A 40 -10.18 -12.75 -6.29
CA SER A 40 -10.80 -13.66 -5.31
C SER A 40 -9.79 -14.23 -4.31
N SER A 41 -8.54 -14.46 -4.74
CA SER A 41 -7.47 -15.04 -3.92
C SER A 41 -6.85 -14.05 -2.94
N VAL A 42 -6.89 -12.75 -3.24
CA VAL A 42 -6.29 -11.71 -2.37
C VAL A 42 -6.87 -11.72 -0.96
N ARG A 43 -8.17 -11.97 -0.80
CA ARG A 43 -8.80 -12.06 0.53
C ARG A 43 -8.19 -13.19 1.35
N ALA A 44 -8.06 -14.38 0.75
CA ALA A 44 -7.49 -15.54 1.43
C ALA A 44 -6.02 -15.31 1.78
N LEU A 45 -5.26 -14.68 0.88
CA LEU A 45 -3.88 -14.30 1.12
C LEU A 45 -3.77 -13.33 2.31
N LYS A 46 -4.59 -12.28 2.34
CA LYS A 46 -4.60 -11.27 3.41
C LYS A 46 -4.85 -11.90 4.78
N ALA A 47 -5.81 -12.82 4.85
CA ALA A 47 -6.12 -13.55 6.08
C ALA A 47 -4.98 -14.49 6.48
N SER A 48 -4.42 -15.25 5.53
CA SER A 48 -3.35 -16.22 5.81
C SER A 48 -2.05 -15.59 6.30
N LEU A 49 -1.73 -14.37 5.85
CA LEU A 49 -0.54 -13.62 6.29
C LEU A 49 -0.82 -12.69 7.47
N GLY A 50 -2.06 -12.62 7.98
CA GLY A 50 -2.43 -11.70 9.06
C GLY A 50 -2.33 -10.22 8.69
N LEU A 51 -2.42 -9.88 7.39
CA LEU A 51 -2.26 -8.51 6.88
C LEU A 51 -3.54 -7.67 6.99
N GLU A 52 -4.51 -8.10 7.82
CA GLU A 52 -5.84 -7.48 7.91
C GLU A 52 -5.78 -6.00 8.29
N SER A 53 -4.87 -5.65 9.20
CA SER A 53 -4.61 -4.30 9.67
C SER A 53 -3.72 -3.46 8.74
N LEU A 54 -3.16 -4.06 7.68
CA LEU A 54 -2.31 -3.32 6.75
C LEU A 54 -3.15 -2.54 5.75
N MET A 55 -2.62 -1.39 5.36
CA MET A 55 -3.16 -0.58 4.28
C MET A 55 -3.06 -1.36 2.97
N GLN A 56 -4.19 -1.47 2.27
CA GLN A 56 -4.28 -2.10 0.97
C GLN A 56 -4.42 -1.02 -0.10
N VAL A 57 -3.51 -1.02 -1.08
CA VAL A 57 -3.58 -0.18 -2.27
C VAL A 57 -4.03 -1.05 -3.43
N GLN A 58 -5.08 -0.66 -4.15
CA GLN A 58 -5.52 -1.33 -5.36
C GLN A 58 -5.15 -0.48 -6.57
N ALA A 59 -4.50 -1.10 -7.56
CA ALA A 59 -4.09 -0.44 -8.79
C ALA A 59 -4.50 -1.29 -9.99
N SER A 60 -5.07 -0.64 -11.00
CA SER A 60 -5.46 -1.27 -12.27
C SER A 60 -4.52 -0.88 -13.40
N ASP A 61 -3.80 0.23 -13.26
CA ASP A 61 -2.75 0.64 -14.17
C ASP A 61 -1.44 0.97 -13.43
N LEU A 62 -0.31 0.96 -14.16
CA LEU A 62 0.97 1.37 -13.58
C LEU A 62 0.97 2.85 -13.18
N SER A 63 0.16 3.66 -13.86
CA SER A 63 0.00 5.08 -13.55
C SER A 63 -0.70 5.32 -12.21
N ASP A 64 -1.46 4.33 -11.69
CA ASP A 64 -2.11 4.41 -10.39
C ASP A 64 -1.11 4.26 -9.22
N ILE A 65 0.07 3.69 -9.50
CA ILE A 65 1.12 3.44 -8.50
C ILE A 65 2.06 4.65 -8.49
N ASP A 66 1.59 5.77 -7.96
CA ASP A 66 2.44 6.93 -7.69
C ASP A 66 2.98 6.91 -6.25
N GLU A 67 4.30 6.96 -6.12
CA GLU A 67 4.99 6.95 -4.83
C GLU A 67 4.55 8.11 -3.93
N LYS A 68 4.26 9.28 -4.53
CA LYS A 68 3.83 10.48 -3.78
C LYS A 68 2.45 10.28 -3.17
N ALA A 69 1.51 9.76 -3.96
CA ALA A 69 0.15 9.48 -3.51
C ALA A 69 0.14 8.43 -2.38
N ILE A 70 0.88 7.33 -2.55
CA ILE A 70 0.99 6.27 -1.55
C ILE A 70 1.64 6.78 -0.26
N LYS A 71 2.71 7.58 -0.36
CA LYS A 71 3.34 8.21 0.82
C LYS A 71 2.37 9.13 1.54
N HIS A 72 1.61 9.95 0.81
CA HIS A 72 0.63 10.85 1.40
C HIS A 72 -0.48 10.09 2.14
N GLU A 73 -1.04 9.04 1.53
CA GLU A 73 -2.06 8.20 2.16
C GLU A 73 -1.52 7.44 3.38
N LEU A 74 -0.28 6.95 3.30
CA LEU A 74 0.40 6.29 4.41
C LEU A 74 0.60 7.22 5.60
N MET A 75 0.93 8.49 5.35
CA MET A 75 1.06 9.52 6.38
C MET A 75 -0.29 9.87 7.02
N ALA A 76 -1.35 9.95 6.22
CA ALA A 76 -2.70 10.19 6.72
C ALA A 76 -3.18 9.05 7.63
N HIS A 77 -2.96 7.79 7.22
CA HIS A 77 -3.27 6.59 8.00
C HIS A 77 -2.27 6.29 9.14
N GLN A 78 -1.34 7.19 9.44
CA GLN A 78 -0.29 6.99 10.45
C GLN A 78 -0.74 7.36 11.89
N ARG A 79 -1.93 7.94 12.05
CA ARG A 79 -2.38 8.62 13.28
C ARG A 79 -3.42 7.86 14.12
N ILE A 80 -3.81 6.65 13.74
CA ILE A 80 -4.65 5.76 14.56
C ILE A 80 -3.79 4.62 15.08
#